data_AF-A0AAN4T6K4-F1
#
_entry.id   AF-A0AAN4T6K4-F1
#
_cell.length_a   1.000
_cell.length_b   1.000
_cell.length_c   1.000
_cell.angle_alpha   90.00
_cell.angle_beta   90.00
_cell.angle_gamma   90.00
#
_symmetry.space_group_name_H-M   'P 1'
#
loop_
_entity.id
_entity.type
_entity.pdbx_description
1 polymer ?
#
loop_
_entity_poly.entity_id
_entity_poly.type
_entity_poly.pdbx_seq_one_letter_code
_entity_poly.pdbx_strand_id
1 'polypeptide(L)'
;MPILPASIESFSPQVNLSPERVIEGGQWTPQLAQRTHPRHGKSSFSWMAPFLPTLFTGPTNSDTNTNEKQRQRTRPTAYLDGLRGFAALMVYWQHHQLWAHDGVGVGKAFELAYGYDNKYYFACLPGVRTMFAGGHFAVSVFFVLSGYVLSMKPLGCIQDGDYAELGKNLSSAIFRRWFRLYIPLICTTFCYMTYLHLFKIRTVPELQGSYLSELWNWYAEFKNFSFVLRTGGEPWFTYNSHTWSIPVEYRGSLVVYTAAIAFARFRRNARLIGEVALVVYFLYIADGAHFAMFIAGMLLRDLDLLAMRNDLPGFFRRLEPFKSAIMTLLFYASLYLGGVPSHTDNLQQLRDSPGWYLLSFLKPQAVFDYKWFYLFWAAVFLVSCTSHLQWLRAFFAAPFNQYLGRISFAFYLVHGPVLWILGDRLYAAVGFERDSHAQNCPWWINRLPLPTFGPFGLEVNFLVPQLILLPLTLWLAEVTTRLVDEPAVRLSQRMYQEALADKT
;
A
#
# COMPACT_ATOMS: atom_id res chain seq x y z
N MET A 1 -2.16 13.98 -84.76
CA MET A 1 -0.76 14.09 -85.25
C MET A 1 -0.13 15.31 -84.58
N PRO A 2 1.13 15.25 -84.11
CA PRO A 2 2.02 14.09 -83.91
C PRO A 2 1.48 13.15 -82.78
N ILE A 3 2.29 12.58 -81.86
CA ILE A 3 3.09 11.34 -81.97
C ILE A 3 3.19 10.63 -80.58
N LEU A 4 3.72 9.41 -80.53
CA LEU A 4 4.02 8.54 -79.37
C LEU A 4 5.43 7.90 -79.54
N PRO A 5 6.01 7.13 -78.59
CA PRO A 5 5.56 6.77 -77.23
C PRO A 5 6.34 7.62 -76.18
N ALA A 6 6.86 7.21 -75.01
CA ALA A 6 6.99 5.96 -74.23
C ALA A 6 7.31 6.34 -72.75
N SER A 7 7.25 5.48 -71.72
CA SER A 7 6.77 4.10 -71.54
C SER A 7 6.64 3.76 -70.03
N ILE A 8 6.04 2.61 -69.69
CA ILE A 8 6.22 1.70 -68.51
C ILE A 8 7.00 2.32 -67.32
N GLU A 9 6.43 2.47 -66.11
CA GLU A 9 5.78 1.41 -65.32
C GLU A 9 4.66 1.95 -64.39
N SER A 10 3.72 1.08 -63.98
CA SER A 10 2.53 1.47 -63.20
C SER A 10 2.42 0.71 -61.87
N PHE A 11 2.07 1.40 -60.78
CA PHE A 11 0.87 1.13 -59.98
C PHE A 11 0.70 2.17 -58.85
N SER A 12 -0.55 2.44 -58.46
CA SER A 12 -0.92 3.39 -57.40
C SER A 12 -1.81 2.68 -56.34
N PRO A 13 -2.13 3.32 -55.20
CA PRO A 13 -1.82 2.77 -53.89
C PRO A 13 -2.80 1.69 -53.42
N GLN A 14 -2.31 0.74 -52.63
CA GLN A 14 -3.17 -0.18 -51.88
C GLN A 14 -3.12 0.04 -50.37
N VAL A 15 -4.32 0.11 -49.80
CA VAL A 15 -4.62 -0.15 -48.39
C VAL A 15 -4.00 -1.47 -47.97
N ASN A 16 -3.39 -1.53 -46.79
CA ASN A 16 -2.92 -2.80 -46.23
C ASN A 16 -3.66 -3.11 -44.92
N LEU A 17 -4.41 -4.21 -44.92
CA LEU A 17 -5.25 -4.68 -43.82
C LEU A 17 -4.80 -6.09 -43.42
N SER A 18 -4.58 -6.30 -42.12
CA SER A 18 -4.42 -7.64 -41.52
C SER A 18 -3.12 -8.36 -41.98
N PRO A 19 -2.81 -9.64 -41.66
CA PRO A 19 -3.60 -10.72 -41.07
C PRO A 19 -3.29 -11.09 -39.60
N GLU A 20 -4.38 -11.37 -38.89
CA GLU A 20 -4.71 -12.54 -38.05
C GLU A 20 -3.66 -13.45 -37.37
N ARG A 21 -4.16 -14.13 -36.33
CA ARG A 21 -3.52 -15.27 -35.66
C ARG A 21 -3.59 -16.50 -36.57
N VAL A 22 -2.53 -17.31 -36.60
CA VAL A 22 -2.62 -18.73 -36.97
C VAL A 22 -2.10 -19.57 -35.80
N ILE A 23 -2.84 -20.63 -35.44
CA ILE A 23 -2.40 -21.67 -34.51
C ILE A 23 -2.33 -22.96 -35.31
N GLU A 24 -1.12 -23.48 -35.53
CA GLU A 24 -0.89 -24.80 -36.10
C GLU A 24 0.47 -25.33 -35.59
N GLY A 25 0.61 -26.66 -35.45
CA GLY A 25 1.84 -27.29 -34.93
C GLY A 25 1.87 -27.47 -33.40
N GLY A 26 1.12 -28.45 -32.88
CA GLY A 26 0.99 -28.72 -31.44
C GLY A 26 2.17 -29.39 -30.75
N GLN A 27 3.39 -28.82 -30.78
CA GLN A 27 4.52 -29.26 -29.95
C GLN A 27 5.32 -28.07 -29.40
N TRP A 28 5.44 -28.00 -28.07
CA TRP A 28 6.21 -26.95 -27.38
C TRP A 28 7.68 -27.37 -27.25
N THR A 29 8.52 -26.99 -28.21
CA THR A 29 9.96 -27.25 -28.15
C THR A 29 10.67 -26.19 -27.28
N PRO A 30 11.34 -26.57 -26.19
CA PRO A 30 12.05 -25.60 -25.35
C PRO A 30 13.34 -25.16 -26.05
N GLN A 31 13.39 -23.90 -26.49
CA GLN A 31 14.64 -23.30 -26.97
C GLN A 31 15.68 -23.30 -25.85
N LEU A 32 16.78 -24.02 -26.05
CA LEU A 32 17.89 -24.08 -25.09
C LEU A 32 18.57 -22.71 -25.01
N ALA A 33 18.32 -21.97 -23.93
CA ALA A 33 19.01 -20.72 -23.67
C ALA A 33 20.52 -20.99 -23.53
N GLN A 34 21.32 -20.50 -24.48
CA GLN A 34 22.76 -20.69 -24.50
C GLN A 34 23.39 -20.13 -23.22
N ARG A 35 24.09 -21.00 -22.46
CA ARG A 35 24.81 -20.60 -21.24
C ARG A 35 26.08 -19.82 -21.57
N THR A 36 25.95 -18.53 -21.87
CA THR A 36 27.08 -17.61 -21.91
C THR A 36 27.65 -17.43 -20.50
N HIS A 37 28.78 -18.06 -20.20
CA HIS A 37 29.47 -17.89 -18.91
C HIS A 37 30.04 -16.46 -18.79
N PRO A 38 29.59 -15.63 -17.81
CA PRO A 38 30.19 -14.32 -17.59
C PRO A 38 31.56 -14.48 -16.91
N ARG A 39 32.63 -14.02 -17.54
CA ARG A 39 33.95 -13.91 -16.90
C ARG A 39 33.86 -12.92 -15.73
N HIS A 40 33.93 -13.41 -14.50
CA HIS A 40 33.83 -12.61 -13.29
C HIS A 40 35.09 -11.78 -13.01
N GLY A 41 35.10 -10.53 -13.47
CA GLY A 41 35.86 -9.46 -12.81
C GLY A 41 35.10 -8.97 -11.58
N LYS A 42 35.33 -9.56 -10.41
CA LYS A 42 34.69 -9.11 -9.16
C LYS A 42 35.31 -7.79 -8.67
N SER A 43 34.63 -6.67 -8.92
CA SER A 43 34.95 -5.40 -8.27
C SER A 43 34.78 -5.50 -6.75
N SER A 44 35.77 -5.02 -6.00
CA SER A 44 35.79 -5.06 -4.53
C SER A 44 34.59 -4.32 -3.89
N PHE A 45 34.03 -3.33 -4.57
CA PHE A 45 32.86 -2.56 -4.11
C PHE A 45 31.52 -3.30 -4.18
N SER A 46 31.47 -4.54 -4.70
CA SER A 46 30.21 -5.27 -4.91
C SER A 46 29.36 -5.49 -3.66
N TRP A 47 29.92 -5.45 -2.46
CA TRP A 47 29.16 -5.62 -1.21
C TRP A 47 28.53 -4.32 -0.68
N MET A 48 29.04 -3.15 -1.11
CA MET A 48 28.48 -1.84 -0.74
C MET A 48 27.30 -1.42 -1.64
N ALA A 49 27.18 -2.00 -2.83
CA ALA A 49 26.10 -1.75 -3.79
C ALA A 49 24.68 -1.70 -3.19
N PRO A 50 24.22 -2.65 -2.33
CA PRO A 50 22.89 -2.57 -1.71
C PRO A 50 22.68 -1.36 -0.80
N PHE A 51 23.75 -0.77 -0.23
CA PHE A 51 23.70 0.37 0.68
C PHE A 51 23.78 1.74 -0.02
N LEU A 52 24.01 1.79 -1.33
CA LEU A 52 24.01 3.04 -2.09
C LEU A 52 22.58 3.49 -2.47
N PRO A 53 22.15 4.72 -2.10
CA PRO A 53 20.79 5.21 -2.36
C PRO A 53 20.57 5.57 -3.84
N THR A 54 19.62 4.92 -4.50
CA THR A 54 19.31 5.18 -5.93
C THR A 54 18.62 6.51 -6.19
N LEU A 55 18.18 7.23 -5.15
CA LEU A 55 17.73 8.61 -5.29
C LEU A 55 18.88 9.57 -5.65
N PHE A 56 20.12 9.20 -5.33
CA PHE A 56 21.31 10.03 -5.54
C PHE A 56 22.38 9.41 -6.46
N THR A 57 22.41 8.09 -6.65
CA THR A 57 23.25 7.50 -7.70
C THR A 57 22.58 7.63 -9.07
N GLY A 58 23.16 8.44 -9.96
CA GLY A 58 22.79 8.45 -11.38
C GLY A 58 22.91 7.07 -12.04
N PRO A 59 22.27 6.84 -13.19
CA PRO A 59 22.27 5.54 -13.86
C PRO A 59 23.69 5.11 -14.24
N THR A 60 24.18 4.04 -13.62
CA THR A 60 25.50 3.48 -13.94
C THR A 60 25.44 2.68 -15.25
N ASN A 61 26.47 2.76 -16.08
CA ASN A 61 26.55 2.11 -17.41
C ASN A 61 26.50 0.56 -17.41
N SER A 62 26.23 -0.06 -16.26
CA SER A 62 25.86 -1.48 -16.12
C SER A 62 24.36 -1.76 -16.33
N ASP A 63 23.51 -0.73 -16.44
CA ASP A 63 22.06 -0.85 -16.61
C ASP A 63 21.67 -1.29 -18.05
N THR A 64 21.86 -2.58 -18.38
CA THR A 64 21.15 -3.23 -19.51
C THR A 64 19.63 -3.26 -19.34
N ASN A 65 19.13 -2.81 -18.18
CA ASN A 65 17.73 -2.80 -17.77
C ASN A 65 17.01 -1.45 -17.91
N THR A 66 17.52 -0.50 -18.70
CA THR A 66 16.77 0.69 -19.13
C THR A 66 15.41 0.32 -19.74
N ASN A 67 15.41 -0.65 -20.67
CA ASN A 67 14.21 -1.22 -21.27
C ASN A 67 13.25 -1.83 -20.23
N GLU A 68 13.73 -2.57 -19.22
CA GLU A 68 12.85 -3.10 -18.17
C GLU A 68 12.26 -2.01 -17.28
N LYS A 69 13.07 -1.03 -16.85
CA LYS A 69 12.60 0.10 -16.04
C LYS A 69 11.56 0.94 -16.79
N GLN A 70 11.74 1.13 -18.10
CA GLN A 70 10.76 1.78 -18.98
C GLN A 70 9.50 0.92 -19.15
N ARG A 71 9.63 -0.38 -19.43
CA ARG A 71 8.52 -1.33 -19.61
C ARG A 71 7.73 -1.61 -18.33
N GLN A 72 8.28 -1.32 -17.15
CA GLN A 72 7.56 -1.26 -15.87
C GLN A 72 6.75 0.03 -15.76
N ARG A 73 7.37 1.20 -16.01
CA ARG A 73 6.68 2.52 -15.99
C ARG A 73 5.53 2.61 -17.00
N THR A 74 5.62 1.92 -18.15
CA THR A 74 4.56 1.91 -19.17
C THR A 74 3.47 0.85 -18.95
N ARG A 75 3.45 0.13 -17.82
CA ARG A 75 2.36 -0.83 -17.55
C ARG A 75 1.03 -0.09 -17.34
N PRO A 76 -0.10 -0.58 -17.88
CA PRO A 76 -1.41 0.06 -17.68
C PRO A 76 -1.76 0.32 -16.20
N THR A 77 -1.29 -0.56 -15.31
CA THR A 77 -1.51 -0.54 -13.85
C THR A 77 -0.42 0.16 -13.03
N ALA A 78 0.64 0.73 -13.65
CA ALA A 78 1.78 1.29 -12.91
C ALA A 78 1.38 2.37 -11.88
N TYR A 79 0.32 3.13 -12.15
CA TYR A 79 -0.23 4.13 -11.24
C TYR A 79 -0.74 3.53 -9.90
N LEU A 80 -1.11 2.25 -9.85
CA LEU A 80 -1.54 1.57 -8.62
C LEU A 80 -0.36 1.36 -7.65
N ASP A 81 0.82 1.02 -8.19
CA ASP A 81 2.04 0.93 -7.40
C ASP A 81 2.49 2.32 -6.93
N GLY A 82 2.28 3.35 -7.76
CA GLY A 82 2.51 4.76 -7.39
C GLY A 82 1.56 5.29 -6.30
N LEU A 83 0.28 4.94 -6.36
CA LEU A 83 -0.70 5.24 -5.31
C LEU A 83 -0.34 4.52 -4.00
N ARG A 84 0.13 3.27 -4.07
CA ARG A 84 0.69 2.55 -2.90
C ARG A 84 1.93 3.27 -2.34
N GLY A 85 2.80 3.77 -3.20
CA GLY A 85 3.97 4.55 -2.80
C GLY A 85 3.59 5.82 -2.03
N PHE A 86 2.69 6.61 -2.59
CA PHE A 86 2.22 7.86 -1.96
C PHE A 86 1.44 7.59 -0.66
N ALA A 87 0.60 6.55 -0.62
CA ALA A 87 -0.07 6.13 0.60
C ALA A 87 0.91 5.74 1.72
N ALA A 88 2.06 5.12 1.38
CA ALA A 88 3.09 4.80 2.38
C ALA A 88 3.78 6.06 2.93
N LEU A 89 4.03 7.07 2.09
CA LEU A 89 4.48 8.39 2.55
C LEU A 89 3.45 9.05 3.47
N MET A 90 2.16 8.91 3.19
CA MET A 90 1.10 9.44 4.05
C MET A 90 1.00 8.73 5.41
N VAL A 91 1.20 7.42 5.46
CA VAL A 91 1.29 6.68 6.73
C VAL A 91 2.50 7.14 7.54
N TYR A 92 3.67 7.29 6.91
CA TYR A 92 4.86 7.85 7.57
C TYR A 92 4.58 9.24 8.15
N TRP A 93 3.97 10.12 7.36
CA TRP A 93 3.72 11.51 7.76
C TRP A 93 2.73 11.60 8.93
N GLN A 94 1.61 10.85 8.93
CA GLN A 94 0.69 10.82 10.08
C GLN A 94 1.42 10.41 11.37
N HIS A 95 2.19 9.31 11.35
CA HIS A 95 2.86 8.84 12.58
C HIS A 95 3.87 9.86 13.09
N HIS A 96 4.62 10.52 12.19
CA HIS A 96 5.53 11.59 12.58
C HIS A 96 4.81 12.83 13.12
N GLN A 97 3.70 13.25 12.51
CA GLN A 97 2.88 14.40 12.95
C GLN A 97 2.28 14.16 14.35
N LEU A 98 1.59 13.04 14.54
CA LEU A 98 0.97 12.70 15.83
C LEU A 98 2.03 12.54 16.92
N TRP A 99 3.15 11.88 16.64
CA TRP A 99 4.21 11.63 17.63
C TRP A 99 4.89 12.91 18.13
N ALA A 100 5.16 13.88 17.25
CA ALA A 100 5.75 15.16 17.65
C ALA A 100 4.79 15.98 18.51
N HIS A 101 3.49 15.97 18.19
CA HIS A 101 2.52 16.86 18.80
C HIS A 101 1.76 16.24 20.00
N ASP A 102 1.94 14.96 20.30
CA ASP A 102 1.23 14.23 21.37
C ASP A 102 1.34 14.88 22.77
N GLY A 103 2.53 15.37 23.15
CA GLY A 103 2.75 16.05 24.44
C GLY A 103 2.16 17.47 24.50
N VAL A 104 1.90 18.08 23.34
CA VAL A 104 1.25 19.39 23.26
C VAL A 104 -0.25 19.16 23.20
N GLY A 105 -1.04 19.77 24.09
CA GLY A 105 -2.50 19.59 24.13
C GLY A 105 -3.26 19.93 22.82
N VAL A 106 -2.57 20.52 21.84
CA VAL A 106 -3.04 20.81 20.48
C VAL A 106 -2.93 19.60 19.54
N GLY A 107 -2.06 18.61 19.77
CA GLY A 107 -1.84 17.48 18.85
C GLY A 107 -3.10 16.69 18.49
N LYS A 108 -4.04 16.60 19.43
CA LYS A 108 -5.38 16.01 19.22
C LYS A 108 -6.19 16.69 18.10
N ALA A 109 -5.88 17.94 17.73
CA ALA A 109 -6.53 18.64 16.64
C ALA A 109 -6.34 17.96 15.26
N PHE A 110 -5.22 17.26 15.04
CA PHE A 110 -5.02 16.43 13.83
C PHE A 110 -6.05 15.30 13.70
N GLU A 111 -6.74 14.95 14.78
CA GLU A 111 -7.72 13.86 14.85
C GLU A 111 -9.18 14.33 14.98
N LEU A 112 -9.39 15.64 15.01
CA LEU A 112 -10.70 16.30 15.18
C LEU A 112 -11.12 17.04 13.89
N ALA A 113 -12.39 17.46 13.83
CA ALA A 113 -12.90 18.26 12.73
C ALA A 113 -12.45 19.73 12.82
N TYR A 114 -12.31 20.39 11.67
CA TYR A 114 -12.14 21.84 11.59
C TYR A 114 -13.29 22.57 12.30
N GLY A 115 -12.97 23.43 13.27
CA GLY A 115 -13.96 24.16 14.07
C GLY A 115 -14.54 23.38 15.26
N TYR A 116 -14.14 22.12 15.48
CA TYR A 116 -14.45 21.43 16.73
C TYR A 116 -13.83 22.18 17.91
N ASP A 117 -14.59 22.36 19.00
CA ASP A 117 -14.15 23.11 20.19
C ASP A 117 -13.60 24.52 19.85
N ASN A 118 -14.24 25.18 18.87
CA ASN A 118 -13.88 26.50 18.31
C ASN A 118 -12.41 26.61 17.80
N LYS A 119 -11.77 25.49 17.45
CA LYS A 119 -10.37 25.46 16.98
C LYS A 119 -10.28 25.34 15.46
N TYR A 120 -9.62 26.30 14.84
CA TYR A 120 -9.58 26.48 13.38
C TYR A 120 -8.14 26.45 12.84
N TYR A 121 -7.60 25.26 12.58
CA TYR A 121 -6.26 25.08 12.01
C TYR A 121 -6.33 24.68 10.53
N PHE A 122 -5.40 25.23 9.72
CA PHE A 122 -5.30 24.91 8.30
C PHE A 122 -5.18 23.39 8.03
N ALA A 123 -4.34 22.69 8.81
CA ALA A 123 -4.17 21.24 8.72
C ALA A 123 -5.38 20.40 9.17
N CYS A 124 -6.45 21.02 9.67
CA CYS A 124 -7.71 20.33 10.00
C CYS A 124 -8.79 20.48 8.90
N LEU A 125 -8.58 21.35 7.90
CA LEU A 125 -9.55 21.62 6.82
C LEU A 125 -9.89 20.33 6.04
N PRO A 126 -11.17 20.10 5.64
CA PRO A 126 -11.55 18.93 4.84
C PRO A 126 -10.71 18.77 3.57
N GLY A 127 -10.30 17.54 3.25
CA GLY A 127 -9.37 17.22 2.17
C GLY A 127 -7.91 17.62 2.43
N VAL A 128 -7.64 18.82 2.97
CA VAL A 128 -6.29 19.26 3.36
C VAL A 128 -5.75 18.40 4.51
N ARG A 129 -6.59 18.09 5.51
CA ARG A 129 -6.26 17.23 6.66
C ARG A 129 -5.72 15.86 6.25
N THR A 130 -6.16 15.34 5.11
CA THR A 130 -5.65 14.09 4.55
C THR A 130 -4.15 14.14 4.25
N MET A 131 -3.58 15.32 3.95
CA MET A 131 -2.15 15.54 3.73
C MET A 131 -1.33 15.68 5.03
N PHE A 132 -1.98 15.64 6.20
CA PHE A 132 -1.34 15.70 7.53
C PHE A 132 -1.58 14.42 8.33
N ALA A 133 -2.84 14.03 8.48
CA ALA A 133 -3.29 12.91 9.32
C ALA A 133 -4.11 11.87 8.54
N GLY A 134 -3.91 11.75 7.22
CA GLY A 134 -4.61 10.80 6.34
C GLY A 134 -4.01 9.39 6.29
N GLY A 135 -3.20 8.98 7.27
CA GLY A 135 -2.57 7.66 7.32
C GLY A 135 -3.60 6.52 7.46
N HIS A 136 -4.63 6.67 8.28
CA HIS A 136 -5.74 5.69 8.35
C HIS A 136 -6.47 5.54 7.00
N PHE A 137 -6.70 6.66 6.30
CA PHE A 137 -7.25 6.65 4.95
C PHE A 137 -6.32 5.94 3.95
N ALA A 138 -5.01 6.21 4.02
CA ALA A 138 -4.00 5.49 3.23
C ALA A 138 -3.98 3.97 3.52
N VAL A 139 -4.21 3.54 4.77
CA VAL A 139 -4.37 2.11 5.10
C VAL A 139 -5.65 1.51 4.48
N SER A 140 -6.78 2.22 4.50
CA SER A 140 -7.99 1.78 3.77
C SER A 140 -7.75 1.71 2.26
N VAL A 141 -6.98 2.64 1.68
CA VAL A 141 -6.54 2.58 0.27
C VAL A 141 -5.64 1.37 0.03
N PHE A 142 -4.75 0.98 0.94
CA PHE A 142 -4.01 -0.28 0.83
C PHE A 142 -4.94 -1.49 0.78
N PHE A 143 -5.94 -1.59 1.66
CA PHE A 143 -6.85 -2.73 1.69
C PHE A 143 -7.68 -2.86 0.41
N VAL A 144 -8.19 -1.75 -0.15
CA VAL A 144 -8.87 -1.75 -1.46
C VAL A 144 -7.89 -2.11 -2.59
N LEU A 145 -6.67 -1.56 -2.59
CA LEU A 145 -5.65 -1.88 -3.59
C LEU A 145 -5.19 -3.34 -3.52
N SER A 146 -5.05 -3.92 -2.33
CA SER A 146 -4.70 -5.33 -2.15
C SER A 146 -5.83 -6.22 -2.68
N GLY A 147 -7.10 -5.92 -2.39
CA GLY A 147 -8.24 -6.61 -3.00
C GLY A 147 -8.24 -6.56 -4.53
N TYR A 148 -7.99 -5.38 -5.09
CA TYR A 148 -7.90 -5.17 -6.54
C TYR A 148 -6.73 -5.94 -7.18
N VAL A 149 -5.53 -5.85 -6.58
CA VAL A 149 -4.30 -6.46 -7.11
C VAL A 149 -4.29 -7.98 -6.98
N LEU A 150 -4.81 -8.53 -5.87
CA LEU A 150 -4.88 -9.98 -5.63
C LEU A 150 -5.87 -10.67 -6.57
N SER A 151 -6.99 -10.02 -6.89
CA SER A 151 -8.04 -10.58 -7.73
C SER A 151 -7.73 -10.50 -9.24
N MET A 152 -6.74 -9.71 -9.69
CA MET A 152 -6.47 -9.47 -11.12
C MET A 152 -6.29 -10.73 -11.96
N LYS A 153 -5.50 -11.71 -11.50
CA LYS A 153 -5.29 -12.97 -12.22
C LYS A 153 -6.40 -13.99 -11.95
N PRO A 154 -6.86 -14.23 -10.70
CA PRO A 154 -8.00 -15.11 -10.45
C PRO A 154 -9.25 -14.74 -11.25
N LEU A 155 -9.67 -13.47 -11.25
CA LEU A 155 -10.83 -13.01 -12.03
C LEU A 155 -10.59 -13.10 -13.54
N GLY A 156 -9.35 -12.89 -14.01
CA GLY A 156 -8.96 -13.16 -15.40
C GLY A 156 -9.25 -14.61 -15.77
N CYS A 157 -8.65 -15.56 -15.06
CA CYS A 157 -8.86 -17.00 -15.28
C CYS A 157 -10.35 -17.41 -15.19
N ILE A 158 -11.12 -16.80 -14.26
CA ILE A 158 -12.57 -17.04 -14.12
C ILE A 158 -13.36 -16.53 -15.34
N GLN A 159 -13.02 -15.34 -15.86
CA GLN A 159 -13.67 -14.78 -17.05
C GLN A 159 -13.26 -15.48 -18.35
N ASP A 160 -12.04 -16.02 -18.42
CA ASP A 160 -11.54 -16.81 -19.56
C ASP A 160 -11.92 -18.30 -19.48
N GLY A 161 -12.47 -18.76 -18.35
CA GLY A 161 -12.88 -20.15 -18.12
C GLY A 161 -11.75 -21.12 -17.81
N ASP A 162 -10.52 -20.65 -17.56
CA ASP A 162 -9.37 -21.47 -17.19
C ASP A 162 -9.34 -21.77 -15.69
N TYR A 163 -10.15 -22.73 -15.28
CA TYR A 163 -10.20 -23.23 -13.90
C TYR A 163 -8.91 -23.97 -13.48
N ALA A 164 -8.09 -24.43 -14.42
CA ALA A 164 -6.85 -25.15 -14.12
C ALA A 164 -5.73 -24.17 -13.72
N GLU A 165 -5.55 -23.09 -14.48
CA GLU A 165 -4.61 -22.02 -14.14
C GLU A 165 -5.12 -21.18 -12.95
N LEU A 166 -6.43 -21.07 -12.73
CA LEU A 166 -7.00 -20.54 -11.49
C LEU A 166 -6.50 -21.31 -10.26
N GLY A 167 -6.60 -22.65 -10.27
CA GLY A 167 -6.16 -23.51 -9.17
C GLY A 167 -4.65 -23.44 -8.92
N LYS A 168 -3.84 -23.48 -9.98
CA LYS A 168 -2.38 -23.27 -9.91
C LYS A 168 -2.03 -21.89 -9.35
N ASN A 169 -2.72 -20.84 -9.80
CA ASN A 169 -2.46 -19.49 -9.36
C ASN A 169 -2.79 -19.29 -7.88
N LEU A 170 -3.98 -19.72 -7.44
CA LEU A 170 -4.46 -19.49 -6.08
C LEU A 170 -3.69 -20.30 -5.03
N SER A 171 -3.44 -21.59 -5.25
CA SER A 171 -2.63 -22.41 -4.33
C SER A 171 -1.23 -21.82 -4.12
N SER A 172 -0.59 -21.41 -5.21
CA SER A 172 0.71 -20.73 -5.20
C SER A 172 0.66 -19.33 -4.56
N ALA A 173 -0.43 -18.59 -4.74
CA ALA A 173 -0.64 -17.25 -4.18
C ALA A 173 -0.92 -17.28 -2.67
N ILE A 174 -1.69 -18.25 -2.18
CA ILE A 174 -1.94 -18.49 -0.76
C ILE A 174 -0.63 -18.83 -0.05
N PHE A 175 0.09 -19.85 -0.52
CA PHE A 175 1.35 -20.32 0.08
C PHE A 175 2.37 -19.18 0.26
N ARG A 176 2.65 -18.43 -0.81
CA ARG A 176 3.66 -17.34 -0.76
C ARG A 176 3.23 -16.13 0.07
N ARG A 177 1.93 -15.85 0.23
CA ARG A 177 1.44 -14.61 0.87
C ARG A 177 1.90 -14.53 2.33
N TRP A 178 1.89 -15.64 3.07
CA TRP A 178 2.36 -15.66 4.46
C TRP A 178 3.86 -15.31 4.53
N PHE A 179 4.71 -16.04 3.82
CA PHE A 179 6.17 -15.81 3.83
C PHE A 179 6.54 -14.39 3.37
N ARG A 180 5.89 -13.87 2.32
CA ARG A 180 6.15 -12.51 1.82
C ARG A 180 5.83 -11.43 2.85
N LEU A 181 4.73 -11.58 3.60
CA LEU A 181 4.33 -10.60 4.61
C LEU A 181 5.16 -10.73 5.88
N TYR A 182 5.36 -11.95 6.38
CA TYR A 182 5.94 -12.16 7.71
C TYR A 182 7.46 -12.27 7.74
N ILE A 183 8.16 -12.72 6.68
CA ILE A 183 9.64 -12.77 6.71
C ILE A 183 10.25 -11.35 6.88
N PRO A 184 9.83 -10.32 6.11
CA PRO A 184 10.40 -8.99 6.30
C PRO A 184 10.03 -8.36 7.64
N LEU A 185 8.83 -8.65 8.17
CA LEU A 185 8.42 -8.24 9.52
C LEU A 185 9.28 -8.91 10.61
N ILE A 186 9.52 -10.22 10.50
CA ILE A 186 10.44 -10.96 11.37
C ILE A 186 11.82 -10.29 11.37
N CYS A 187 12.43 -10.10 10.19
CA CYS A 187 13.78 -9.53 10.10
C CYS A 187 13.86 -8.11 10.65
N THR A 188 12.91 -7.22 10.32
CA THR A 188 12.93 -5.83 10.79
C THR A 188 12.68 -5.72 12.30
N THR A 189 11.74 -6.47 12.86
CA THR A 189 11.44 -6.44 14.31
C THR A 189 12.50 -7.17 15.14
N PHE A 190 13.08 -8.25 14.64
CA PHE A 190 14.23 -8.90 15.27
C PHE A 190 15.44 -7.95 15.31
N CYS A 191 15.79 -7.30 14.19
CA CYS A 191 16.89 -6.33 14.17
C CYS A 191 16.64 -5.15 15.11
N TYR A 192 15.39 -4.68 15.21
CA TYR A 192 14.99 -3.64 16.16
C TYR A 192 15.16 -4.08 17.62
N MET A 193 14.59 -5.23 18.00
CA MET A 193 14.75 -5.86 19.31
C MET A 193 16.22 -6.01 19.70
N THR A 194 17.05 -6.60 18.82
CA THR A 194 18.48 -6.78 19.05
C THR A 194 19.21 -5.44 19.20
N TYR A 195 18.88 -4.44 18.39
CA TYR A 195 19.47 -3.10 18.49
C TYR A 195 19.17 -2.43 19.84
N LEU A 196 17.91 -2.42 20.29
CA LEU A 196 17.55 -1.89 21.60
C LEU A 196 18.27 -2.63 22.74
N HIS A 197 18.39 -3.96 22.65
CA HIS A 197 19.05 -4.77 23.68
C HIS A 197 20.56 -4.62 23.74
N LEU A 198 21.23 -4.42 22.61
CA LEU A 198 22.68 -4.20 22.56
C LEU A 198 23.06 -2.82 23.10
N PHE A 199 22.33 -1.78 22.69
CA PHE A 199 22.63 -0.38 23.07
C PHE A 199 21.88 0.12 24.31
N LYS A 200 21.01 -0.72 24.91
CA LYS A 200 20.15 -0.41 26.07
C LYS A 200 19.33 0.88 25.93
N ILE A 201 18.84 1.10 24.71
CA ILE A 201 18.06 2.29 24.34
C ILE A 201 16.62 2.11 24.81
N ARG A 202 16.17 2.96 25.73
CA ARG A 202 14.77 3.01 26.16
C ARG A 202 13.89 3.65 25.08
N THR A 203 12.76 3.02 24.79
CA THR A 203 11.76 3.46 23.78
C THR A 203 10.36 3.02 24.27
N VAL A 204 9.38 2.85 23.38
CA VAL A 204 8.04 2.33 23.72
C VAL A 204 8.07 0.91 24.33
N PRO A 205 8.75 -0.09 23.74
CA PRO A 205 8.94 -1.39 24.40
C PRO A 205 9.82 -1.27 25.66
N GLU A 206 9.30 -1.74 26.79
CA GLU A 206 10.10 -2.00 27.99
C GLU A 206 10.95 -3.26 27.81
N LEU A 207 12.27 -3.10 27.88
CA LEU A 207 13.22 -4.19 27.67
C LEU A 207 13.22 -5.17 28.84
N GLN A 208 13.02 -6.45 28.54
CA GLN A 208 13.15 -7.56 29.48
C GLN A 208 14.57 -7.65 30.06
N GLY A 209 14.71 -8.21 31.26
CA GLY A 209 15.99 -8.23 31.99
C GLY A 209 17.14 -8.97 31.27
N SER A 210 16.84 -9.93 30.39
CA SER A 210 17.86 -10.66 29.61
C SER A 210 17.48 -10.77 28.13
N TYR A 211 18.48 -10.89 27.25
CA TYR A 211 18.26 -11.05 25.81
C TYR A 211 17.51 -12.33 25.45
N LEU A 212 17.69 -13.41 26.22
CA LEU A 212 16.94 -14.66 26.03
C LEU A 212 15.47 -14.51 26.45
N SER A 213 15.21 -13.73 27.51
CA SER A 213 13.86 -13.36 27.94
C SER A 213 13.16 -12.50 26.88
N GLU A 214 13.88 -11.54 26.28
CA GLU A 214 13.38 -10.71 25.18
C GLU A 214 13.05 -11.55 23.94
N LEU A 215 13.99 -12.38 23.49
CA LEU A 215 13.82 -13.25 22.33
C LEU A 215 12.63 -14.20 22.50
N TRP A 216 12.41 -14.70 23.73
CA TRP A 216 11.25 -15.50 24.06
C TRP A 216 9.95 -14.68 24.08
N ASN A 217 9.95 -13.45 24.60
CA ASN A 217 8.78 -12.57 24.55
C ASN A 217 8.42 -12.20 23.10
N TRP A 218 9.40 -11.78 22.29
CA TRP A 218 9.26 -11.51 20.86
C TRP A 218 8.66 -12.70 20.11
N TYR A 219 9.13 -13.92 20.38
CA TYR A 219 8.56 -15.14 19.80
C TYR A 219 7.14 -15.43 20.31
N ALA A 220 6.88 -15.25 21.61
CA ALA A 220 5.59 -15.50 22.24
C ALA A 220 4.50 -14.54 21.77
N GLU A 221 4.84 -13.28 21.52
CA GLU A 221 3.99 -12.32 20.82
C GLU A 221 3.85 -12.68 19.33
N PHE A 222 4.96 -12.86 18.61
CA PHE A 222 4.95 -13.06 17.16
C PHE A 222 4.12 -14.28 16.72
N LYS A 223 4.22 -15.41 17.42
CA LYS A 223 3.43 -16.62 17.11
C LYS A 223 1.91 -16.37 17.25
N ASN A 224 1.51 -15.51 18.18
CA ASN A 224 0.11 -15.16 18.42
C ASN A 224 -0.35 -14.10 17.41
N PHE A 225 0.49 -13.11 17.12
CA PHE A 225 0.26 -12.05 16.13
C PHE A 225 0.11 -12.59 14.70
N SER A 226 0.95 -13.54 14.30
CA SER A 226 0.91 -14.18 12.97
C SER A 226 -0.16 -15.29 12.82
N PHE A 227 -0.89 -15.63 13.90
CA PHE A 227 -1.93 -16.66 13.85
C PHE A 227 -3.21 -16.16 13.16
N VAL A 228 -3.51 -16.73 12.00
CA VAL A 228 -4.58 -16.25 11.13
C VAL A 228 -5.99 -16.47 11.68
N LEU A 229 -6.21 -17.51 12.49
CA LEU A 229 -7.51 -17.82 13.11
C LEU A 229 -7.67 -17.22 14.52
N ARG A 230 -6.79 -16.30 14.95
CA ARG A 230 -6.88 -15.66 16.28
C ARG A 230 -8.14 -14.81 16.40
N THR A 231 -9.02 -15.16 17.34
CA THR A 231 -10.34 -14.55 17.56
C THR A 231 -10.36 -13.41 18.59
N GLY A 232 -9.30 -13.25 19.40
CA GLY A 232 -9.21 -12.20 20.43
C GLY A 232 -7.76 -11.97 20.90
N GLY A 233 -7.57 -11.22 21.99
CA GLY A 233 -6.25 -10.82 22.49
C GLY A 233 -5.64 -9.63 21.74
N GLU A 234 -4.43 -9.23 22.15
CA GLU A 234 -3.76 -7.97 21.80
C GLU A 234 -3.50 -7.77 20.28
N PRO A 235 -4.18 -6.84 19.58
CA PRO A 235 -3.98 -6.57 18.15
C PRO A 235 -2.61 -5.99 17.77
N TRP A 236 -1.91 -5.31 18.68
CA TRP A 236 -0.60 -4.73 18.43
C TRP A 236 0.53 -5.80 18.52
N PHE A 237 1.74 -5.42 18.13
CA PHE A 237 2.97 -6.18 18.35
C PHE A 237 3.96 -5.22 19.01
N THR A 238 4.47 -5.51 20.22
CA THR A 238 5.15 -4.52 21.08
C THR A 238 6.38 -3.92 20.39
N TYR A 239 7.06 -4.71 19.56
CA TYR A 239 8.26 -4.33 18.82
C TYR A 239 7.98 -3.44 17.59
N ASN A 240 6.74 -3.39 17.10
CA ASN A 240 6.32 -2.49 16.01
C ASN A 240 4.78 -2.45 15.91
N SER A 241 4.12 -1.70 16.80
CA SER A 241 2.65 -1.64 16.89
C SER A 241 2.00 -1.19 15.58
N HIS A 242 2.70 -0.36 14.78
CA HIS A 242 2.24 0.09 13.47
C HIS A 242 2.03 -1.09 12.50
N THR A 243 2.61 -2.28 12.74
CA THR A 243 2.41 -3.47 11.88
C THR A 243 1.07 -4.18 12.03
N TRP A 244 0.15 -3.72 12.89
CA TRP A 244 -1.20 -4.29 13.09
C TRP A 244 -1.97 -4.61 11.81
N SER A 245 -1.74 -3.87 10.72
CA SER A 245 -2.40 -4.10 9.43
C SER A 245 -1.93 -5.37 8.73
N ILE A 246 -0.80 -5.97 9.11
CA ILE A 246 -0.21 -7.13 8.42
C ILE A 246 -1.02 -8.43 8.64
N PRO A 247 -1.48 -8.76 9.87
CA PRO A 247 -2.50 -9.80 10.07
C PRO A 247 -3.81 -9.53 9.34
N VAL A 248 -4.25 -8.26 9.26
CA VAL A 248 -5.48 -7.87 8.54
C VAL A 248 -5.31 -8.08 7.03
N GLU A 249 -4.15 -7.70 6.47
CA GLU A 249 -3.75 -7.95 5.09
C GLU A 249 -3.74 -9.44 4.77
N TYR A 250 -3.14 -10.28 5.62
CA TYR A 250 -3.13 -11.72 5.40
C TYR A 250 -4.56 -12.31 5.42
N ARG A 251 -5.39 -11.92 6.40
CA ARG A 251 -6.80 -12.36 6.50
C ARG A 251 -7.64 -11.89 5.30
N GLY A 252 -7.56 -10.62 4.94
CA GLY A 252 -8.26 -10.05 3.78
C GLY A 252 -7.84 -10.69 2.46
N SER A 253 -6.57 -11.10 2.35
CA SER A 253 -6.09 -11.89 1.20
C SER A 253 -6.79 -13.24 1.10
N LEU A 254 -6.91 -13.97 2.21
CA LEU A 254 -7.62 -15.26 2.22
C LEU A 254 -9.11 -15.08 1.92
N VAL A 255 -9.75 -14.01 2.42
CA VAL A 255 -11.15 -13.67 2.08
C VAL A 255 -11.33 -13.48 0.57
N VAL A 256 -10.43 -12.73 -0.10
CA VAL A 256 -10.46 -12.55 -1.57
C VAL A 256 -10.22 -13.86 -2.32
N TYR A 257 -9.23 -14.66 -1.92
CA TYR A 257 -8.96 -15.95 -2.57
C TYR A 257 -10.14 -16.93 -2.39
N THR A 258 -10.76 -16.99 -1.21
CA THR A 258 -11.92 -17.85 -0.94
C THR A 258 -13.14 -17.39 -1.71
N ALA A 259 -13.43 -16.08 -1.77
CA ALA A 259 -14.50 -15.52 -2.60
C ALA A 259 -14.28 -15.82 -4.10
N ALA A 260 -13.04 -15.70 -4.59
CA ALA A 260 -12.70 -16.04 -5.97
C ALA A 260 -12.97 -17.52 -6.30
N ILE A 261 -12.68 -18.46 -5.39
CA ILE A 261 -13.01 -19.88 -5.58
C ILE A 261 -14.54 -20.09 -5.53
N ALA A 262 -15.20 -19.54 -4.49
CA ALA A 262 -16.64 -19.72 -4.28
C ALA A 262 -17.48 -19.21 -5.47
N PHE A 263 -17.09 -18.08 -6.05
CA PHE A 263 -17.79 -17.48 -7.19
C PHE A 263 -17.21 -17.88 -8.55
N ALA A 264 -16.17 -18.71 -8.61
CA ALA A 264 -15.51 -19.10 -9.87
C ALA A 264 -16.48 -19.66 -10.91
N ARG A 265 -17.46 -20.46 -10.45
CA ARG A 265 -18.45 -21.13 -11.32
C ARG A 265 -19.76 -20.32 -11.49
N PHE A 266 -19.84 -19.11 -10.94
CA PHE A 266 -21.04 -18.27 -11.03
C PHE A 266 -21.09 -17.53 -12.37
N ARG A 267 -22.30 -17.40 -12.94
CA ARG A 267 -22.57 -16.49 -14.06
C ARG A 267 -22.22 -15.05 -13.63
N ARG A 268 -21.67 -14.23 -14.54
CA ARG A 268 -21.23 -12.83 -14.30
C ARG A 268 -22.10 -12.05 -13.29
N ASN A 269 -23.39 -11.90 -13.57
CA ASN A 269 -24.30 -11.13 -12.70
C ASN A 269 -24.40 -11.75 -11.29
N ALA A 270 -24.41 -13.08 -11.15
CA ALA A 270 -24.46 -13.75 -9.86
C ALA A 270 -23.15 -13.61 -9.07
N ARG A 271 -21.99 -13.58 -9.74
CA ARG A 271 -20.70 -13.25 -9.10
C ARG A 271 -20.71 -11.81 -8.57
N LEU A 272 -21.06 -10.83 -9.40
CA LEU A 272 -21.14 -9.42 -8.99
C LEU A 272 -22.13 -9.22 -7.84
N ILE A 273 -23.28 -9.91 -7.84
CA ILE A 273 -24.24 -9.89 -6.72
C ILE A 273 -23.63 -10.54 -5.47
N GLY A 274 -22.87 -11.63 -5.59
CA GLY A 274 -22.17 -12.26 -4.47
C GLY A 274 -21.08 -11.38 -3.86
N GLU A 275 -20.31 -10.68 -4.69
CA GLU A 275 -19.30 -9.70 -4.25
C GLU A 275 -19.95 -8.51 -3.54
N VAL A 276 -21.02 -7.93 -4.10
CA VAL A 276 -21.81 -6.87 -3.44
C VAL A 276 -22.45 -7.37 -2.14
N ALA A 277 -22.98 -8.59 -2.10
CA ALA A 277 -23.57 -9.17 -0.89
C ALA A 277 -22.52 -9.38 0.21
N LEU A 278 -21.29 -9.76 -0.11
CA LEU A 278 -20.18 -9.82 0.85
C LEU A 278 -19.77 -8.43 1.36
N VAL A 279 -19.72 -7.41 0.49
CA VAL A 279 -19.48 -6.01 0.94
C VAL A 279 -20.57 -5.57 1.90
N VAL A 280 -21.84 -5.80 1.56
CA VAL A 280 -22.99 -5.43 2.42
C VAL A 280 -22.95 -6.20 3.74
N TYR A 281 -22.65 -7.51 3.72
CA TYR A 281 -22.50 -8.31 4.94
C TYR A 281 -21.40 -7.76 5.86
N PHE A 282 -20.20 -7.51 5.32
CA PHE A 282 -19.05 -7.01 6.09
C PHE A 282 -19.16 -5.53 6.51
N LEU A 283 -20.15 -4.78 6.03
CA LEU A 283 -20.33 -3.35 6.34
C LEU A 283 -21.62 -3.04 7.11
N TYR A 284 -22.66 -3.88 7.00
CA TYR A 284 -23.97 -3.66 7.60
C TYR A 284 -24.46 -4.78 8.53
N ILE A 285 -23.81 -5.96 8.54
CA ILE A 285 -24.26 -7.13 9.32
C ILE A 285 -23.19 -7.62 10.31
N ALA A 286 -21.92 -7.66 9.89
CA ALA A 286 -20.78 -8.01 10.74
C ALA A 286 -19.78 -6.85 10.85
N ASP A 287 -18.99 -6.79 11.93
CA ASP A 287 -17.87 -5.85 12.08
C ASP A 287 -16.69 -6.27 11.17
N GLY A 288 -16.87 -6.04 9.88
CA GLY A 288 -16.00 -6.55 8.81
C GLY A 288 -15.44 -5.47 7.91
N ALA A 289 -15.51 -4.19 8.29
CA ALA A 289 -15.21 -3.05 7.40
C ALA A 289 -13.88 -3.18 6.65
N HIS A 290 -12.84 -3.70 7.31
CA HIS A 290 -11.57 -4.04 6.68
C HIS A 290 -11.74 -5.05 5.52
N PHE A 291 -12.43 -6.16 5.73
CA PHE A 291 -12.71 -7.18 4.70
C PHE A 291 -13.66 -6.67 3.61
N ALA A 292 -14.58 -5.75 3.95
CA ALA A 292 -15.39 -5.04 2.95
C ALA A 292 -14.51 -4.29 1.96
N MET A 293 -13.43 -3.62 2.41
CA MET A 293 -12.47 -2.93 1.53
C MET A 293 -11.78 -3.92 0.55
N PHE A 294 -11.38 -5.10 1.03
CA PHE A 294 -10.79 -6.14 0.17
C PHE A 294 -11.77 -6.66 -0.90
N ILE A 295 -13.03 -6.96 -0.53
CA ILE A 295 -14.03 -7.41 -1.52
C ILE A 295 -14.45 -6.26 -2.46
N ALA A 296 -14.53 -5.02 -1.98
CA ALA A 296 -14.78 -3.89 -2.87
C ALA A 296 -13.63 -3.67 -3.87
N GLY A 297 -12.37 -3.90 -3.46
CA GLY A 297 -11.24 -3.95 -4.38
C GLY A 297 -11.39 -5.04 -5.46
N MET A 298 -11.84 -6.24 -5.07
CA MET A 298 -12.15 -7.34 -5.98
C MET A 298 -13.29 -7.00 -6.96
N LEU A 299 -14.38 -6.40 -6.47
CA LEU A 299 -15.52 -5.94 -7.28
C LEU A 299 -15.11 -4.87 -8.29
N LEU A 300 -14.31 -3.87 -7.87
CA LEU A 300 -13.74 -2.87 -8.79
C LEU A 300 -12.90 -3.54 -9.89
N ARG A 301 -12.17 -4.61 -9.56
CA ARG A 301 -11.37 -5.34 -10.55
C ARG A 301 -12.21 -6.18 -11.51
N ASP A 302 -13.28 -6.83 -11.07
CA ASP A 302 -14.18 -7.57 -11.96
C ASP A 302 -14.88 -6.62 -12.93
N LEU A 303 -15.36 -5.47 -12.44
CA LEU A 303 -15.96 -4.41 -13.26
C LEU A 303 -14.96 -3.83 -14.28
N ASP A 304 -13.71 -3.56 -13.90
CA ASP A 304 -12.67 -3.11 -14.84
C ASP A 304 -12.37 -4.15 -15.93
N LEU A 305 -12.31 -5.44 -15.57
CA LEU A 305 -12.11 -6.53 -16.53
C LEU A 305 -13.31 -6.66 -17.49
N LEU A 306 -14.54 -6.55 -16.99
CA LEU A 306 -15.75 -6.54 -17.81
C LEU A 306 -15.81 -5.30 -18.71
N ALA A 307 -15.34 -4.14 -18.25
CA ALA A 307 -15.20 -2.94 -19.08
C ALA A 307 -14.22 -3.15 -20.24
N MET A 308 -13.06 -3.78 -19.98
CA MET A 308 -12.09 -4.13 -21.03
C MET A 308 -12.64 -5.14 -22.06
N ARG A 309 -13.65 -5.93 -21.69
CA ARG A 309 -14.38 -6.87 -22.59
C ARG A 309 -15.67 -6.29 -23.19
N ASN A 310 -16.00 -5.01 -22.93
CA ASN A 310 -17.28 -4.35 -23.25
C ASN A 310 -18.54 -5.01 -22.63
N ASP A 311 -18.37 -5.93 -21.67
CA ASP A 311 -19.42 -6.76 -21.08
C ASP A 311 -19.91 -6.25 -19.71
N LEU A 312 -19.81 -4.94 -19.48
CA LEU A 312 -20.37 -4.30 -18.29
C LEU A 312 -21.90 -4.51 -18.17
N PRO A 313 -22.44 -4.71 -16.96
CA PRO A 313 -23.88 -4.70 -16.72
C PRO A 313 -24.56 -3.44 -17.30
N GLY A 314 -25.67 -3.63 -18.02
CA GLY A 314 -26.28 -2.59 -18.86
C GLY A 314 -26.72 -1.31 -18.16
N PHE A 315 -26.81 -1.28 -16.82
CA PHE A 315 -27.06 -0.04 -16.08
C PHE A 315 -25.86 0.94 -16.14
N PHE A 316 -24.61 0.44 -16.17
CA PHE A 316 -23.42 1.29 -16.28
C PHE A 316 -23.39 2.08 -17.60
N ARG A 317 -23.88 1.48 -18.70
CA ARG A 317 -24.01 2.16 -20.00
C ARG A 317 -24.97 3.37 -19.95
N ARG A 318 -25.91 3.41 -18.99
CA ARG A 318 -26.77 4.58 -18.76
C ARG A 318 -26.07 5.72 -18.01
N LEU A 319 -25.00 5.41 -17.27
CA LEU A 319 -24.19 6.39 -16.53
C LEU A 319 -22.97 6.89 -17.34
N GLU A 320 -22.67 6.24 -18.47
CA GLU A 320 -21.53 6.56 -19.32
C GLU A 320 -21.45 8.04 -19.77
N PRO A 321 -22.54 8.73 -20.17
CA PRO A 321 -22.51 10.16 -20.49
C PRO A 321 -22.09 11.05 -19.31
N PHE A 322 -22.34 10.60 -18.08
CA PHE A 322 -22.03 11.34 -16.85
C PHE A 322 -20.72 10.89 -16.18
N LYS A 323 -20.01 9.91 -16.76
CA LYS A 323 -18.84 9.25 -16.14
C LYS A 323 -17.79 10.24 -15.62
N SER A 324 -17.44 11.26 -16.40
CA SER A 324 -16.43 12.26 -16.00
C SER A 324 -16.89 13.10 -14.80
N ALA A 325 -18.17 13.49 -14.75
CA ALA A 325 -18.76 14.22 -13.63
C ALA A 325 -18.85 13.34 -12.38
N ILE A 326 -19.30 12.08 -12.53
CA ILE A 326 -19.36 11.09 -11.45
C ILE A 326 -17.97 10.88 -10.84
N MET A 327 -16.94 10.62 -11.65
CA MET A 327 -15.58 10.36 -11.13
C MET A 327 -14.93 11.59 -10.48
N THR A 328 -15.29 12.79 -10.94
CA THR A 328 -14.89 14.05 -10.29
C THR A 328 -15.59 14.23 -8.95
N LEU A 329 -16.89 13.94 -8.86
CA LEU A 329 -17.66 13.99 -7.62
C LEU A 329 -17.15 12.94 -6.60
N LEU A 330 -16.88 11.71 -7.05
CA LEU A 330 -16.30 10.66 -6.22
C LEU A 330 -14.90 11.05 -5.68
N PHE A 331 -14.08 11.76 -6.47
CA PHE A 331 -12.80 12.27 -5.98
C PHE A 331 -12.97 13.29 -4.84
N TYR A 332 -13.84 14.29 -4.98
CA TYR A 332 -14.09 15.26 -3.90
C TYR A 332 -14.77 14.63 -2.68
N ALA A 333 -15.71 13.71 -2.88
CA ALA A 333 -16.31 12.93 -1.80
C ALA A 333 -15.27 12.06 -1.09
N SER A 334 -14.30 11.50 -1.82
CA SER A 334 -13.18 10.74 -1.25
C SER A 334 -12.29 11.61 -0.35
N LEU A 335 -11.90 12.80 -0.80
CA LEU A 335 -11.11 13.74 0.01
C LEU A 335 -11.86 14.20 1.27
N TYR A 336 -13.18 14.39 1.19
CA TYR A 336 -13.99 14.74 2.35
C TYR A 336 -14.11 13.58 3.35
N LEU A 337 -14.51 12.39 2.87
CA LEU A 337 -14.73 11.21 3.70
C LEU A 337 -13.41 10.64 4.27
N GLY A 338 -12.31 10.78 3.55
CA GLY A 338 -10.95 10.47 4.02
C GLY A 338 -10.44 11.42 5.11
N GLY A 339 -11.13 12.54 5.34
CA GLY A 339 -10.88 13.52 6.41
C GLY A 339 -11.77 13.33 7.65
N VAL A 340 -12.38 12.15 7.84
CA VAL A 340 -13.25 11.83 8.99
C VAL A 340 -12.51 11.95 10.34
N PRO A 341 -13.11 12.59 11.38
CA PRO A 341 -12.56 12.58 12.74
C PRO A 341 -12.21 11.16 13.22
N SER A 342 -11.12 11.04 13.97
CA SER A 342 -10.50 9.75 14.33
C SER A 342 -10.15 9.59 15.81
N HIS A 343 -10.19 10.68 16.58
CA HIS A 343 -9.71 10.77 17.97
C HIS A 343 -10.45 9.86 18.95
N THR A 344 -11.75 9.60 18.73
CA THR A 344 -12.53 8.59 19.48
C THR A 344 -13.50 7.86 18.56
N ASP A 345 -13.92 6.68 18.98
CA ASP A 345 -15.05 5.91 18.45
C ASP A 345 -16.43 6.44 18.91
N ASN A 346 -16.45 7.43 19.82
CA ASN A 346 -17.68 8.03 20.33
C ASN A 346 -18.44 8.82 19.25
N LEU A 347 -19.57 8.27 18.81
CA LEU A 347 -20.42 8.87 17.77
C LEU A 347 -20.95 10.27 18.13
N GLN A 348 -20.99 10.65 19.42
CA GLN A 348 -21.37 12.00 19.82
C GLN A 348 -20.32 13.04 19.41
N GLN A 349 -19.03 12.75 19.53
CA GLN A 349 -17.96 13.63 19.03
C GLN A 349 -18.06 13.86 17.51
N LEU A 350 -18.57 12.88 16.75
CA LEU A 350 -18.84 13.03 15.33
C LEU A 350 -20.10 13.89 15.04
N ARG A 351 -21.10 13.88 15.92
CA ARG A 351 -22.28 14.77 15.80
C ARG A 351 -21.92 16.22 16.10
N ASP A 352 -21.12 16.42 17.14
CA ASP A 352 -20.68 17.74 17.60
C ASP A 352 -19.61 18.35 16.66
N SER A 353 -19.06 17.54 15.74
CA SER A 353 -18.10 17.96 14.72
C SER A 353 -18.76 18.73 13.56
N PRO A 354 -18.34 19.98 13.27
CA PRO A 354 -18.86 20.74 12.14
C PRO A 354 -18.73 20.00 10.80
N GLY A 355 -19.81 19.96 10.02
CA GLY A 355 -19.88 19.23 8.75
C GLY A 355 -20.11 17.72 8.87
N TRP A 356 -20.10 17.13 10.06
CA TRP A 356 -20.26 15.68 10.27
C TRP A 356 -21.59 15.26 10.90
N TYR A 357 -22.35 16.21 11.47
CA TYR A 357 -23.68 15.97 12.07
C TYR A 357 -24.58 15.05 11.23
N LEU A 358 -24.89 15.42 9.98
CA LEU A 358 -25.77 14.62 9.11
C LEU A 358 -25.16 13.26 8.73
N LEU A 359 -23.84 13.20 8.53
CA LEU A 359 -23.15 11.95 8.18
C LEU A 359 -23.17 10.95 9.34
N SER A 360 -23.19 11.41 10.60
CA SER A 360 -23.19 10.56 11.79
C SER A 360 -24.39 9.60 11.85
N PHE A 361 -25.52 9.94 11.21
CA PHE A 361 -26.71 9.10 11.13
C PHE A 361 -26.63 8.01 10.05
N LEU A 362 -25.65 8.08 9.13
CA LEU A 362 -25.43 7.06 8.09
C LEU A 362 -24.61 5.87 8.58
N LYS A 363 -24.02 5.97 9.79
CA LYS A 363 -23.15 4.95 10.38
C LYS A 363 -23.95 3.69 10.74
N PRO A 364 -23.66 2.51 10.15
CA PRO A 364 -24.37 1.28 10.47
C PRO A 364 -24.00 0.76 11.87
N GLN A 365 -24.89 -0.02 12.48
CA GLN A 365 -24.65 -0.59 13.80
C GLN A 365 -23.46 -1.57 13.81
N ALA A 366 -23.27 -2.34 12.73
CA ALA A 366 -22.30 -3.44 12.66
C ALA A 366 -20.82 -3.01 12.72
N VAL A 367 -20.41 -1.94 12.04
CA VAL A 367 -19.02 -1.43 12.12
C VAL A 367 -18.85 -0.68 13.43
N PHE A 368 -18.05 -1.15 14.37
CA PHE A 368 -18.01 -0.53 15.71
C PHE A 368 -17.38 0.86 15.69
N ASP A 369 -16.09 0.97 15.33
CA ASP A 369 -15.39 2.24 15.14
C ASP A 369 -15.86 2.90 13.83
N TYR A 370 -16.59 4.01 13.96
CA TYR A 370 -17.27 4.66 12.84
C TYR A 370 -16.33 5.10 11.72
N LYS A 371 -15.04 5.39 12.00
CA LYS A 371 -14.15 5.96 10.97
C LYS A 371 -13.96 4.99 9.81
N TRP A 372 -13.89 3.68 10.07
CA TRP A 372 -13.70 2.66 9.02
C TRP A 372 -14.87 2.58 8.04
N PHE A 373 -16.09 2.98 8.43
CA PHE A 373 -17.23 3.06 7.51
C PHE A 373 -17.03 4.18 6.46
N TYR A 374 -16.63 5.38 6.89
CA TYR A 374 -16.38 6.49 5.97
C TYR A 374 -15.09 6.29 5.17
N LEU A 375 -14.04 5.74 5.80
CA LEU A 375 -12.78 5.41 5.12
C LEU A 375 -12.93 4.29 4.09
N PHE A 376 -13.85 3.33 4.29
CA PHE A 376 -14.23 2.35 3.26
C PHE A 376 -14.73 3.07 2.00
N TRP A 377 -15.73 3.95 2.12
CA TRP A 377 -16.28 4.69 0.98
C TRP A 377 -15.23 5.59 0.34
N ALA A 378 -14.46 6.31 1.16
CA ALA A 378 -13.39 7.17 0.68
C ALA A 378 -12.36 6.40 -0.16
N ALA A 379 -11.90 5.23 0.31
CA ALA A 379 -10.87 4.44 -0.36
C ALA A 379 -11.39 3.81 -1.67
N VAL A 380 -12.62 3.29 -1.66
CA VAL A 380 -13.30 2.76 -2.86
C VAL A 380 -13.44 3.87 -3.91
N PHE A 381 -13.84 5.08 -3.50
CA PHE A 381 -13.97 6.23 -4.39
C PHE A 381 -12.62 6.70 -4.96
N LEU A 382 -11.55 6.74 -4.15
CA LEU A 382 -10.21 7.12 -4.64
C LEU A 382 -9.70 6.13 -5.69
N VAL A 383 -9.74 4.83 -5.39
CA VAL A 383 -9.24 3.80 -6.30
C VAL A 383 -10.05 3.78 -7.60
N SER A 384 -11.38 3.98 -7.52
CA SER A 384 -12.26 4.11 -8.69
C SER A 384 -11.90 5.31 -9.57
N CYS A 385 -11.79 6.51 -9.00
CA CYS A 385 -11.55 7.72 -9.80
C CYS A 385 -10.12 7.80 -10.35
N THR A 386 -9.14 7.18 -9.68
CA THR A 386 -7.71 7.23 -10.06
C THR A 386 -7.43 6.59 -11.43
N SER A 387 -8.19 5.57 -11.85
CA SER A 387 -8.02 4.98 -13.20
C SER A 387 -8.50 5.91 -14.34
N HIS A 388 -9.40 6.85 -14.01
CA HIS A 388 -10.13 7.69 -14.97
C HIS A 388 -9.65 9.14 -15.01
N LEU A 389 -9.28 9.74 -13.86
CA LEU A 389 -8.77 11.10 -13.78
C LEU A 389 -7.31 11.16 -14.27
N GLN A 390 -7.11 11.62 -15.50
CA GLN A 390 -5.79 11.61 -16.16
C GLN A 390 -4.69 12.31 -15.35
N TRP A 391 -4.98 13.46 -14.73
CA TRP A 391 -4.01 14.20 -13.92
C TRP A 391 -3.58 13.41 -12.67
N LEU A 392 -4.52 12.71 -12.02
CA LEU A 392 -4.30 11.92 -10.80
C LEU A 392 -3.51 10.65 -11.14
N ARG A 393 -3.85 10.01 -12.27
CA ARG A 393 -3.09 8.91 -12.86
C ARG A 393 -1.66 9.34 -13.22
N ALA A 394 -1.48 10.52 -13.80
CA ALA A 394 -0.16 11.07 -14.13
C ALA A 394 0.67 11.38 -12.89
N PHE A 395 0.05 11.93 -11.84
CA PHE A 395 0.70 12.15 -10.54
C PHE A 395 1.23 10.83 -9.95
N PHE A 396 0.42 9.78 -9.86
CA PHE A 396 0.91 8.48 -9.35
C PHE A 396 1.87 7.76 -10.31
N ALA A 397 1.79 8.00 -11.61
CA ALA A 397 2.78 7.51 -12.58
C ALA A 397 4.14 8.25 -12.51
N ALA A 398 4.23 9.37 -11.78
CA ALA A 398 5.45 10.17 -11.69
C ALA A 398 6.62 9.37 -11.06
N PRO A 399 7.89 9.58 -11.49
CA PRO A 399 9.02 8.75 -11.07
C PRO A 399 9.24 8.64 -9.55
N PHE A 400 8.92 9.69 -8.79
CA PHE A 400 9.01 9.70 -7.32
C PHE A 400 7.98 8.76 -6.68
N ASN A 401 6.71 8.83 -7.09
CA ASN A 401 5.66 7.94 -6.59
C ASN A 401 5.92 6.49 -7.01
N GLN A 402 6.47 6.25 -8.21
CA GLN A 402 6.94 4.92 -8.64
C GLN A 402 8.12 4.39 -7.80
N TYR A 403 9.07 5.26 -7.41
CA TYR A 403 10.16 4.89 -6.49
C TYR A 403 9.62 4.49 -5.12
N LEU A 404 8.74 5.31 -4.53
CA LEU A 404 8.05 5.00 -3.28
C LEU A 404 7.26 3.69 -3.38
N GLY A 405 6.59 3.44 -4.51
CA GLY A 405 5.80 2.22 -4.76
C GLY A 405 6.60 0.93 -4.76
N ARG A 406 7.89 1.00 -5.12
CA ARG A 406 8.83 -0.14 -5.04
C ARG A 406 9.24 -0.44 -3.60
N ILE A 407 9.49 0.59 -2.79
CA ILE A 407 9.99 0.42 -1.40
C ILE A 407 8.88 0.46 -0.34
N SER A 408 7.62 0.64 -0.74
CA SER A 408 6.50 1.00 0.16
C SER A 408 6.32 0.04 1.33
N PHE A 409 6.55 -1.26 1.11
CA PHE A 409 6.40 -2.29 2.14
C PHE A 409 7.54 -2.25 3.17
N ALA A 410 8.78 -2.12 2.71
CA ALA A 410 9.94 -1.95 3.58
C ALA A 410 9.86 -0.62 4.37
N PHE A 411 9.44 0.47 3.70
CA PHE A 411 9.23 1.78 4.31
C PHE A 411 8.16 1.73 5.42
N TYR A 412 7.05 1.03 5.17
CA TYR A 412 6.03 0.74 6.18
C TYR A 412 6.58 -0.05 7.38
N LEU A 413 7.49 -1.01 7.18
CA LEU A 413 8.08 -1.76 8.29
C LEU A 413 9.09 -0.93 9.11
N VAL A 414 9.93 -0.10 8.47
CA VAL A 414 11.04 0.57 9.18
C VAL A 414 10.68 1.91 9.82
N HIS A 415 9.59 2.59 9.41
CA HIS A 415 9.28 3.93 9.93
C HIS A 415 9.04 3.98 11.45
N GLY A 416 8.30 3.02 12.03
CA GLY A 416 8.07 2.95 13.47
C GLY A 416 9.37 2.84 14.28
N PRO A 417 10.23 1.84 13.99
CA PRO A 417 11.57 1.74 14.55
C PRO A 417 12.43 3.01 14.43
N VAL A 418 12.44 3.68 13.28
CA VAL A 418 13.22 4.93 13.09
C VAL A 418 12.62 6.10 13.90
N LEU A 419 11.29 6.20 13.95
CA LEU A 419 10.57 7.18 14.76
C LEU A 419 10.90 7.00 16.25
N TRP A 420 10.90 5.78 16.77
CA TRP A 420 11.13 5.51 18.20
C TRP A 420 12.61 5.57 18.62
N ILE A 421 13.55 5.21 17.74
CA ILE A 421 14.99 5.34 18.03
C ILE A 421 15.45 6.78 17.89
N LEU A 422 15.19 7.40 16.73
CA LEU A 422 15.79 8.69 16.36
C LEU A 422 14.77 9.84 16.31
N GLY A 423 13.56 9.60 15.79
CA GLY A 423 12.53 10.64 15.66
C GLY A 423 12.18 11.29 17.00
N ASP A 424 11.86 10.47 17.99
CA ASP A 424 11.56 10.87 19.37
C ASP A 424 12.66 11.76 19.99
N ARG A 425 13.92 11.41 19.74
CA ARG A 425 15.10 12.12 20.25
C ARG A 425 15.36 13.44 19.52
N LEU A 426 15.18 13.46 18.19
CA LEU A 426 15.28 14.71 17.42
C LEU A 426 14.13 15.67 17.74
N TYR A 427 12.92 15.17 17.98
CA TYR A 427 11.77 15.97 18.40
C TYR A 427 11.96 16.56 19.81
N ALA A 428 12.45 15.76 20.77
CA ALA A 428 12.84 16.26 22.10
C ALA A 428 13.90 17.39 22.00
N ALA A 429 14.86 17.27 21.08
CA ALA A 429 15.92 18.26 20.90
C ALA A 429 15.47 19.62 20.36
N VAL A 430 14.45 19.65 19.51
CA VAL A 430 13.94 20.87 18.86
C VAL A 430 12.76 21.52 19.60
N GLY A 431 12.35 20.97 20.75
CA GLY A 431 11.32 21.55 21.63
C GLY A 431 9.95 20.87 21.62
N PHE A 432 9.82 19.68 21.03
CA PHE A 432 8.64 18.82 21.20
C PHE A 432 8.88 17.87 22.37
N GLU A 433 8.65 18.35 23.59
CA GLU A 433 8.83 17.59 24.82
C GLU A 433 7.58 16.77 25.20
N ARG A 434 7.80 15.58 25.79
CA ARG A 434 6.77 14.66 26.29
C ARG A 434 7.24 14.08 27.63
N ASP A 435 6.33 13.76 28.54
CA ASP A 435 6.64 13.23 29.88
C ASP A 435 7.60 12.02 29.88
N SER A 436 7.49 11.17 28.85
CA SER A 436 8.37 10.00 28.68
C SER A 436 9.83 10.34 28.35
N HIS A 437 10.12 11.53 27.82
CA HIS A 437 11.49 11.94 27.45
C HIS A 437 12.40 12.06 28.67
N ALA A 438 11.86 12.47 29.83
CA ALA A 438 12.60 12.52 31.09
C ALA A 438 13.17 11.15 31.51
N GLN A 439 12.53 10.04 31.09
CA GLN A 439 12.94 8.67 31.40
C GLN A 439 13.71 7.99 30.26
N ASN A 440 13.41 8.36 29.00
CA ASN A 440 13.90 7.71 27.79
C ASN A 440 15.10 8.41 27.11
N CYS A 441 15.20 9.73 27.24
CA CYS A 441 16.18 10.55 26.52
C CYS A 441 16.44 11.93 27.16
N PRO A 442 16.58 12.09 28.50
CA PRO A 442 16.63 13.41 29.16
C PRO A 442 17.73 14.34 28.61
N TRP A 443 18.88 13.79 28.21
CA TRP A 443 19.99 14.53 27.60
C TRP A 443 19.69 15.15 26.21
N TRP A 444 18.58 14.77 25.59
CA TRP A 444 18.12 15.33 24.32
C TRP A 444 17.14 16.49 24.49
N ILE A 445 16.43 16.59 25.61
CA ILE A 445 15.37 17.60 25.83
C ILE A 445 15.92 19.01 25.62
N ASN A 446 15.28 19.78 24.74
CA ASN A 446 15.61 21.17 24.43
C ASN A 446 17.10 21.42 24.11
N ARG A 447 17.78 20.44 23.49
CA ARG A 447 19.22 20.52 23.20
C ARG A 447 19.60 21.53 22.11
N LEU A 448 18.69 21.78 21.16
CA LEU A 448 18.76 22.76 20.09
C LEU A 448 17.33 23.26 19.80
N PRO A 449 16.71 24.04 20.72
CA PRO A 449 15.31 24.40 20.61
C PRO A 449 15.08 25.30 19.39
N LEU A 450 14.10 24.96 18.57
CA LEU A 450 13.77 25.68 17.34
C LEU A 450 12.40 26.37 17.49
N PRO A 451 12.17 27.51 16.81
CA PRO A 451 10.89 28.19 16.89
C PRO A 451 9.77 27.35 16.27
N THR A 452 8.62 27.31 16.92
CA THR A 452 7.34 26.77 16.43
C THR A 452 6.70 27.67 15.35
N PHE A 453 7.51 28.35 14.54
CA PHE A 453 7.04 29.23 13.47
C PHE A 453 6.54 28.41 12.28
N GLY A 454 5.29 28.64 11.88
CA GLY A 454 4.64 28.00 10.73
C GLY A 454 3.13 27.88 10.96
N PRO A 455 2.35 27.44 9.94
CA PRO A 455 1.01 26.93 10.18
C PRO A 455 1.10 25.55 10.84
N PHE A 456 0.07 25.18 11.63
CA PHE A 456 0.05 23.94 12.40
C PHE A 456 0.36 22.70 11.53
N GLY A 457 1.35 21.91 11.91
CA GLY A 457 1.88 20.76 11.17
C GLY A 457 2.96 21.05 10.11
N LEU A 458 3.36 22.31 9.90
CA LEU A 458 4.49 22.73 9.05
C LEU A 458 5.44 23.68 9.80
N GLU A 459 5.54 23.54 11.12
CA GLU A 459 6.42 24.33 11.98
C GLU A 459 7.89 24.08 11.63
N VAL A 460 8.74 25.11 11.74
CA VAL A 460 10.20 24.98 11.50
C VAL A 460 10.82 23.90 12.39
N ASN A 461 10.42 23.83 13.67
CA ASN A 461 10.90 22.78 14.57
C ASN A 461 10.39 21.36 14.19
N PHE A 462 9.27 21.22 13.49
CA PHE A 462 8.82 19.93 12.95
C PHE A 462 9.56 19.55 11.65
N LEU A 463 9.75 20.51 10.75
CA LEU A 463 10.32 20.30 9.43
C LEU A 463 11.85 20.06 9.44
N VAL A 464 12.60 20.67 10.36
CA VAL A 464 14.07 20.49 10.43
C VAL A 464 14.48 19.03 10.75
N PRO A 465 13.90 18.34 11.75
CA PRO A 465 14.09 16.90 11.95
C PRO A 465 13.77 16.05 10.71
N GLN A 466 12.77 16.43 9.91
CA GLN A 466 12.39 15.68 8.70
C GLN A 466 13.48 15.69 7.62
N LEU A 467 14.35 16.69 7.59
CA LEU A 467 15.54 16.73 6.72
C LEU A 467 16.54 15.59 7.00
N ILE A 468 16.49 15.00 8.20
CA ILE A 468 17.29 13.84 8.60
C ILE A 468 16.43 12.56 8.53
N LEU A 469 15.23 12.59 9.12
CA LEU A 469 14.38 11.42 9.33
C LEU A 469 13.84 10.84 8.02
N LEU A 470 13.35 11.67 7.09
CA LEU A 470 12.77 11.17 5.85
C LEU A 470 13.85 10.55 4.93
N PRO A 471 15.00 11.20 4.65
CA PRO A 471 16.08 10.58 3.87
C PRO A 471 16.63 9.29 4.50
N LEU A 472 16.81 9.26 5.82
CA LEU A 472 17.28 8.05 6.53
C LEU A 472 16.28 6.91 6.40
N THR A 473 14.98 7.18 6.58
CA THR A 473 13.92 6.16 6.50
C THR A 473 13.76 5.63 5.07
N LEU A 474 13.86 6.50 4.06
CA LEU A 474 13.85 6.11 2.64
C LEU A 474 15.08 5.28 2.25
N TRP A 475 16.26 5.60 2.76
CA TRP A 475 17.48 4.82 2.57
C TRP A 475 17.38 3.43 3.22
N LEU A 476 16.97 3.38 4.50
CA LEU A 476 16.83 2.13 5.23
C LEU A 476 15.75 1.23 4.62
N ALA A 477 14.67 1.82 4.09
CA ALA A 477 13.66 1.12 3.32
C ALA A 477 14.22 0.52 2.02
N GLU A 478 15.01 1.25 1.24
CA GLU A 478 15.70 0.70 0.06
C GLU A 478 16.63 -0.47 0.43
N VAL A 479 17.45 -0.32 1.48
CA VAL A 479 18.33 -1.39 1.97
C VAL A 479 17.51 -2.63 2.35
N THR A 480 16.41 -2.45 3.07
CA THR A 480 15.50 -3.53 3.50
C THR A 480 14.75 -4.16 2.32
N THR A 481 14.34 -3.40 1.30
CA THR A 481 13.75 -3.94 0.07
C THR A 481 14.72 -4.90 -0.63
N ARG A 482 15.99 -4.47 -0.81
CA ARG A 482 17.02 -5.25 -1.52
C ARG A 482 17.50 -6.47 -0.75
N LEU A 483 17.69 -6.34 0.56
CA LEU A 483 18.29 -7.37 1.43
C LEU A 483 17.27 -8.30 2.08
N VAL A 484 15.97 -7.94 2.12
CA VAL A 484 14.95 -8.70 2.85
C VAL A 484 13.69 -8.98 2.02
N ASP A 485 12.99 -7.98 1.47
CA ASP A 485 11.72 -8.19 0.72
C ASP A 485 11.94 -8.93 -0.60
N GLU A 486 12.82 -8.43 -1.48
CA GLU A 486 13.14 -9.09 -2.75
C GLU A 486 13.70 -10.53 -2.55
N PRO A 487 14.56 -10.81 -1.55
CA PRO A 487 14.90 -12.17 -1.15
C PRO A 487 13.71 -13.00 -0.63
N ALA A 488 12.84 -12.48 0.22
CA ALA A 488 11.68 -13.21 0.76
C ALA A 488 10.68 -13.61 -0.35
N VAL A 489 10.45 -12.73 -1.33
CA VAL A 489 9.66 -13.04 -2.53
C VAL A 489 10.30 -14.19 -3.31
N ARG A 490 11.62 -14.15 -3.55
CA ARG A 490 12.35 -15.20 -4.28
C ARG A 490 12.41 -16.53 -3.51
N LEU A 491 12.57 -16.49 -2.19
CA LEU A 491 12.59 -17.66 -1.31
C LEU A 491 11.23 -18.37 -1.30
N SER A 492 10.14 -17.63 -1.07
CA SER A 492 8.78 -18.20 -1.08
C SER A 492 8.40 -18.79 -2.44
N GLN A 493 8.89 -18.21 -3.55
CA GLN A 493 8.76 -18.80 -4.89
C GLN A 493 9.55 -20.11 -5.00
N ARG A 494 10.82 -20.15 -4.55
CA ARG A 494 11.66 -21.37 -4.61
C ARG A 494 11.07 -22.51 -3.80
N MET A 495 10.72 -22.27 -2.53
CA MET A 495 10.09 -23.26 -1.65
C MET A 495 8.84 -23.89 -2.29
N TYR A 496 8.04 -23.09 -3.01
CA TYR A 496 6.85 -23.60 -3.70
C TYR A 496 7.19 -24.42 -4.97
N GLN A 497 8.27 -24.11 -5.68
CA GLN A 497 8.72 -24.93 -6.82
C GLN A 497 9.41 -26.23 -6.35
N GLU A 498 10.20 -26.16 -5.29
CA GLU A 498 10.85 -27.33 -4.66
C GLU A 498 9.82 -28.31 -4.08
N ALA A 499 8.70 -27.81 -3.55
CA ALA A 499 7.56 -28.62 -3.12
C ALA A 499 6.70 -29.19 -4.27
N LEU A 500 6.92 -28.75 -5.50
CA LEU A 500 6.28 -29.27 -6.73
C LEU A 500 7.23 -30.11 -7.60
N ALA A 501 8.50 -30.23 -7.21
CA ALA A 501 9.48 -31.02 -7.94
C ALA A 501 9.33 -32.50 -7.55
N ASP A 502 8.92 -33.34 -8.49
CA ASP A 502 8.95 -34.79 -8.32
C ASP A 502 10.37 -35.25 -8.00
N LYS A 503 10.51 -36.05 -6.93
CA LYS A 503 11.78 -36.68 -6.56
C LYS A 503 12.01 -37.93 -7.41
N THR A 504 12.54 -37.71 -8.61
CA THR A 504 13.19 -38.73 -9.44
C THR A 504 14.51 -39.19 -8.82
#